data_AF-A0A194S604-F1
#
_entry.id   AF-A0A194S604-F1
#
_cell.length_a   1.000
_cell.length_b   1.000
_cell.length_c   1.000
_cell.angle_alpha   90.00
_cell.angle_beta   90.00
_cell.angle_gamma   90.00
#
_symmetry.space_group_name_H-M   'P 1'
#
loop_
_entity.id
_entity.type
_entity.pdbx_description
1 polymer ?
#
loop_
_entity_poly.entity_id
_entity_poly.type
_entity_poly.pdbx_seq_one_letter_code
_entity_poly.pdbx_strand_id
1 'polypeptide(L)'
;MPADTAKRPLSATDAHPPAKKAKKQPRTSAAGGAPSSTTPPLGKFLASSEKHVRDKAVASLSRFLSAGRIQPRAVDGEQDGESKEDEELPVGELKWEDESAVDARLRPDEMDKLWKGIFYCFWMSDKPLVQQQLAQTLADLTLDVRPKSRSRNGRVERTRAALCYLRGFWHAIVTEWYGMDRHRLDKFLLLIRRFVHAGFRLLEREAWDEHAVAEYNEILTGPGGPLHVQDPKVLHTLAYHLADIYNDEIERTCSAHLASSSTSAFESDSDSPAPAPERVVPLVALLAPICHTLAICPTKVMFARFTDNVFSPLLEAFLPPKPDPRKNQKRKKNDPPPPARQEYPALLACAQVDGATSDAEAGPALARAVMKALFEAGGAEETDETNRRRIYEFVSRSGVDLE
;
A
#
# COMPACT_ATOMS: atom_id res chain seq x y z
N MET A 1 -45.39 -14.52 -75.97
CA MET A 1 -46.33 -14.55 -77.12
C MET A 1 -45.97 -15.77 -77.95
N PRO A 2 -46.81 -16.82 -78.02
CA PRO A 2 -48.00 -17.11 -77.18
C PRO A 2 -47.56 -17.40 -75.71
N ALA A 3 -48.37 -17.70 -74.67
CA ALA A 3 -49.70 -18.32 -74.51
C ALA A 3 -49.69 -19.88 -74.70
N ASP A 4 -50.46 -20.68 -73.96
CA ASP A 4 -51.60 -20.36 -73.08
C ASP A 4 -51.69 -21.27 -71.81
N THR A 5 -52.67 -20.96 -70.96
CA THR A 5 -53.21 -21.56 -69.72
C THR A 5 -53.86 -22.95 -69.92
N ALA A 6 -54.41 -23.68 -68.92
CA ALA A 6 -54.12 -23.94 -67.50
C ALA A 6 -55.18 -24.95 -66.96
N LYS A 7 -55.01 -25.57 -65.76
CA LYS A 7 -56.06 -25.86 -64.74
C LYS A 7 -55.58 -26.71 -63.53
N ARG A 8 -56.14 -26.42 -62.35
CA ARG A 8 -56.27 -27.29 -61.15
C ARG A 8 -57.79 -27.51 -60.88
N PRO A 9 -58.19 -28.53 -60.09
CA PRO A 9 -58.72 -28.30 -58.71
C PRO A 9 -58.04 -29.21 -57.63
N LEU A 10 -57.88 -28.79 -56.35
CA LEU A 10 -58.76 -28.96 -55.14
C LEU A 10 -58.87 -30.42 -54.63
N SER A 11 -58.90 -30.77 -53.33
CA SER A 11 -58.79 -30.06 -52.01
C SER A 11 -58.21 -31.04 -50.94
N ALA A 12 -57.49 -30.61 -49.89
CA ALA A 12 -57.94 -30.34 -48.49
C ALA A 12 -58.99 -31.33 -47.90
N THR A 13 -58.95 -31.72 -46.62
CA THR A 13 -58.13 -31.26 -45.45
C THR A 13 -57.04 -32.30 -45.05
N ASP A 14 -56.54 -32.60 -43.81
CA ASP A 14 -56.80 -32.19 -42.40
C ASP A 14 -55.59 -32.48 -41.45
N ALA A 15 -55.77 -32.33 -40.12
CA ALA A 15 -54.82 -32.62 -39.02
C ALA A 15 -55.39 -33.68 -38.02
N HIS A 16 -54.85 -34.07 -36.86
CA HIS A 16 -53.66 -33.76 -36.01
C HIS A 16 -53.32 -35.08 -35.21
N PRO A 17 -52.64 -35.20 -34.03
CA PRO A 17 -51.82 -34.30 -33.18
C PRO A 17 -50.37 -34.84 -32.89
N PRO A 18 -49.51 -34.20 -32.05
CA PRO A 18 -48.08 -34.53 -31.97
C PRO A 18 -47.63 -35.37 -30.76
N ALA A 19 -46.48 -36.04 -30.89
CA ALA A 19 -45.76 -36.75 -29.81
C ALA A 19 -44.41 -36.10 -29.44
N LYS A 20 -44.07 -36.06 -28.16
CA LYS A 20 -42.91 -35.35 -27.60
C LYS A 20 -41.61 -36.16 -27.74
N LYS A 21 -40.51 -35.55 -28.22
CA LYS A 21 -39.15 -36.15 -28.19
C LYS A 21 -38.39 -35.72 -26.94
N ALA A 22 -37.81 -36.68 -26.22
CA ALA A 22 -37.02 -36.44 -25.00
C ALA A 22 -35.62 -35.88 -25.32
N LYS A 23 -35.08 -35.08 -24.38
CA LYS A 23 -33.81 -34.35 -24.53
C LYS A 23 -32.65 -35.23 -24.08
N LYS A 24 -31.71 -35.58 -24.97
CA LYS A 24 -30.46 -36.26 -24.58
C LYS A 24 -29.53 -35.29 -23.83
N GLN A 25 -28.98 -35.73 -22.70
CA GLN A 25 -27.83 -35.10 -22.06
C GLN A 25 -26.53 -35.57 -22.74
N PRO A 26 -25.54 -34.70 -22.97
CA PRO A 26 -24.18 -35.13 -23.30
C PRO A 26 -23.47 -35.68 -22.05
N ARG A 27 -22.57 -36.65 -22.25
CA ARG A 27 -21.88 -37.37 -21.16
C ARG A 27 -20.68 -36.57 -20.64
N THR A 28 -20.37 -36.72 -19.36
CA THR A 28 -19.14 -36.22 -18.75
C THR A 28 -17.91 -37.00 -19.25
N SER A 29 -16.91 -36.28 -19.78
CA SER A 29 -15.59 -36.83 -20.12
C SER A 29 -14.59 -36.46 -19.02
N ALA A 30 -14.39 -37.36 -18.04
CA ALA A 30 -13.45 -37.16 -16.94
C ALA A 30 -12.03 -37.62 -17.34
N ALA A 31 -11.21 -36.69 -17.84
CA ALA A 31 -9.76 -36.88 -18.01
C ALA A 31 -9.07 -35.50 -18.03
N GLY A 32 -8.51 -35.10 -16.89
CA GLY A 32 -7.80 -33.83 -16.71
C GLY A 32 -7.41 -33.67 -15.25
N GLY A 33 -6.14 -33.35 -14.98
CA GLY A 33 -5.60 -33.31 -13.61
C GLY A 33 -6.34 -32.32 -12.72
N ALA A 34 -6.68 -32.73 -11.50
CA ALA A 34 -7.31 -31.85 -10.53
C ALA A 34 -6.32 -30.74 -10.13
N PRO A 35 -6.66 -29.44 -10.26
CA PRO A 35 -5.83 -28.37 -9.73
C PRO A 35 -5.82 -28.45 -8.20
N SER A 36 -4.63 -28.55 -7.60
CA SER A 36 -4.41 -28.67 -6.15
C SER A 36 -4.61 -27.35 -5.39
N SER A 37 -5.61 -26.55 -5.78
CA SER A 37 -5.98 -25.32 -5.08
C SER A 37 -6.68 -25.66 -3.76
N THR A 38 -5.90 -25.77 -2.68
CA THR A 38 -6.37 -25.76 -1.29
C THR A 38 -7.02 -24.42 -0.91
N THR A 39 -6.79 -23.40 -1.73
CA THR A 39 -7.48 -22.11 -1.76
C THR A 39 -8.83 -22.23 -2.50
N PRO A 40 -9.97 -21.77 -1.92
CA PRO A 40 -11.21 -21.59 -2.68
C PRO A 40 -10.98 -20.68 -3.90
N PRO A 41 -11.75 -20.77 -5.00
CA PRO A 41 -11.52 -19.97 -6.21
C PRO A 41 -11.96 -18.50 -6.06
N LEU A 42 -11.58 -17.86 -4.96
CA LEU A 42 -11.99 -16.53 -4.51
C LEU A 42 -11.69 -15.45 -5.55
N GLY A 43 -10.53 -15.52 -6.21
CA GLY A 43 -10.18 -14.61 -7.30
C GLY A 43 -11.18 -14.61 -8.47
N LYS A 44 -11.83 -15.75 -8.76
CA LYS A 44 -12.89 -15.83 -9.79
C LYS A 44 -14.19 -15.18 -9.35
N PHE A 45 -14.51 -15.20 -8.06
CA PHE A 45 -15.69 -14.54 -7.51
C PHE A 45 -15.48 -13.03 -7.34
N LEU A 46 -14.27 -12.60 -6.97
CA LEU A 46 -13.86 -11.20 -6.95
C LEU A 46 -13.88 -10.58 -8.36
N ALA A 47 -13.44 -11.31 -9.38
CA ALA A 47 -13.52 -10.87 -10.79
C ALA A 47 -14.89 -11.13 -11.46
N SER A 48 -15.95 -11.44 -10.71
CA SER A 48 -17.29 -11.67 -11.27
C SER A 48 -17.93 -10.37 -11.76
N SER A 49 -18.65 -10.40 -12.89
CA SER A 49 -19.48 -9.28 -13.37
C SER A 49 -20.58 -8.89 -12.37
N GLU A 50 -21.07 -9.85 -11.60
CA GLU A 50 -22.16 -9.68 -10.64
C GLU A 50 -21.69 -8.98 -9.37
N LYS A 51 -22.16 -7.74 -9.14
CA LYS A 51 -21.82 -6.96 -7.93
C LYS A 51 -22.07 -7.77 -6.65
N HIS A 52 -23.22 -8.43 -6.57
CA HIS A 52 -23.63 -9.19 -5.38
C HIS A 52 -22.75 -10.44 -5.13
N VAL A 53 -22.04 -10.94 -6.15
CA VAL A 53 -21.03 -12.00 -6.01
C VAL A 53 -19.71 -11.39 -5.53
N ARG A 54 -19.29 -10.26 -6.09
CA ARG A 54 -18.11 -9.51 -5.62
C ARG A 54 -18.22 -9.10 -4.16
N ASP A 55 -19.36 -8.54 -3.75
CA ASP A 55 -19.64 -8.13 -2.37
C ASP A 55 -19.44 -9.30 -1.38
N LYS A 56 -20.01 -10.48 -1.72
CA LYS A 56 -19.85 -11.71 -0.93
C LYS A 56 -18.42 -12.23 -0.94
N ALA A 57 -17.69 -12.06 -2.04
CA ALA A 57 -16.29 -12.44 -2.16
C ALA A 57 -15.37 -11.55 -1.31
N VAL A 58 -15.59 -10.23 -1.28
CA VAL A 58 -14.87 -9.29 -0.39
C VAL A 58 -15.17 -9.61 1.09
N ALA A 59 -16.43 -9.88 1.44
CA ALA A 59 -16.78 -10.33 2.79
C ALA A 59 -16.19 -11.73 3.15
N SER A 60 -15.80 -12.52 2.15
CA SER A 60 -15.09 -13.79 2.34
C SER A 60 -13.56 -13.61 2.37
N LEU A 61 -13.02 -12.55 1.77
CA LEU A 61 -11.60 -12.22 1.73
C LEU A 61 -11.05 -11.91 3.13
N SER A 62 -11.78 -11.13 3.94
CA SER A 62 -11.44 -10.90 5.35
C SER A 62 -11.32 -12.23 6.12
N ARG A 63 -12.36 -13.07 6.07
CA ARG A 63 -12.34 -14.40 6.71
C ARG A 63 -11.23 -15.30 6.17
N PHE A 64 -10.87 -15.17 4.90
CA PHE A 64 -9.76 -15.91 4.32
C PHE A 64 -8.42 -15.43 4.89
N LEU A 65 -8.07 -14.15 4.74
CA LEU A 65 -6.78 -13.63 5.21
C LEU A 65 -6.63 -13.76 6.74
N SER A 66 -7.70 -13.57 7.50
CA SER A 66 -7.73 -13.73 8.96
C SER A 66 -7.94 -15.17 9.45
N ALA A 67 -7.93 -16.20 8.58
CA ALA A 67 -8.24 -17.59 8.95
C ALA A 67 -7.25 -18.26 9.94
N GLY A 68 -6.17 -17.57 10.33
CA GLY A 68 -5.29 -17.96 11.43
C GLY A 68 -5.68 -17.39 12.81
N ARG A 69 -6.61 -16.41 12.88
CA ARG A 69 -7.03 -15.79 14.14
C ARG A 69 -7.64 -16.85 15.07
N ILE A 70 -7.20 -16.87 16.31
CA ILE A 70 -7.74 -17.75 17.34
C ILE A 70 -9.17 -17.30 17.62
N GLN A 71 -10.14 -18.18 17.35
CA GLN A 71 -11.44 -18.05 17.99
C GLN A 71 -11.29 -18.63 19.41
N PRO A 72 -11.65 -17.89 20.48
CA PRO A 72 -11.67 -18.46 21.81
C PRO A 72 -12.59 -19.68 21.77
N ARG A 73 -12.07 -20.82 22.21
CA ARG A 73 -12.81 -22.08 22.20
C ARG A 73 -14.00 -21.93 23.13
N ALA A 74 -15.20 -21.87 22.58
CA ALA A 74 -16.43 -21.85 23.36
C ALA A 74 -16.38 -23.03 24.36
N VAL A 75 -16.34 -22.69 25.64
CA VAL A 75 -16.57 -23.62 26.74
C VAL A 75 -18.06 -23.56 26.98
N ASP A 76 -18.74 -24.69 26.91
CA ASP A 76 -20.17 -24.78 27.18
C ASP A 76 -20.42 -24.58 28.68
N GLY A 77 -20.51 -23.31 29.11
CA GLY A 77 -20.69 -22.89 30.49
C GLY A 77 -20.82 -21.37 30.60
N GLU A 78 -21.72 -20.91 31.47
CA GLU A 78 -22.07 -19.49 31.63
C GLU A 78 -20.95 -18.70 32.30
N GLN A 79 -20.59 -17.54 31.73
CA GLN A 79 -20.43 -16.26 32.45
C GLN A 79 -20.12 -15.10 31.50
N ASP A 80 -20.37 -13.88 31.98
CA ASP A 80 -20.10 -12.63 31.27
C ASP A 80 -18.60 -12.50 30.94
N GLY A 81 -18.29 -12.50 29.66
CA GLY A 81 -16.93 -12.33 29.16
C GLY A 81 -16.76 -10.94 28.55
N GLU A 82 -16.01 -10.08 29.24
CA GLU A 82 -15.34 -8.96 28.56
C GLU A 82 -14.57 -9.51 27.36
N SER A 83 -14.63 -8.80 26.23
CA SER A 83 -13.85 -9.14 25.05
C SER A 83 -12.39 -8.85 25.34
N LYS A 84 -11.69 -9.80 25.99
CA LYS A 84 -10.25 -9.78 26.18
C LYS A 84 -9.60 -9.41 24.86
N GLU A 85 -8.94 -8.27 24.85
CA GLU A 85 -8.20 -7.78 23.70
C GLU A 85 -7.13 -8.82 23.35
N ASP A 86 -6.84 -8.99 22.04
CA ASP A 86 -5.87 -9.99 21.58
C ASP A 86 -4.50 -9.67 22.21
N GLU A 87 -4.15 -10.36 23.30
CA GLU A 87 -2.96 -10.11 24.15
C GLU A 87 -1.73 -9.85 23.28
N GLU A 88 -1.33 -8.57 23.19
CA GLU A 88 -0.47 -8.15 22.08
C GLU A 88 0.92 -8.73 22.26
N LEU A 89 1.26 -9.67 21.36
CA LEU A 89 2.44 -10.53 21.47
C LEU A 89 3.69 -9.66 21.72
N PRO A 90 4.36 -9.80 22.88
CA PRO A 90 5.27 -8.78 23.38
C PRO A 90 6.46 -8.56 22.46
N VAL A 91 6.95 -7.32 22.44
CA VAL A 91 7.95 -6.79 21.48
C VAL A 91 9.36 -7.40 21.64
N GLY A 92 9.61 -8.16 22.71
CA GLY A 92 10.94 -8.70 23.03
C GLY A 92 11.45 -9.76 22.05
N GLU A 93 12.78 -9.74 21.80
CA GLU A 93 13.57 -10.72 21.02
C GLU A 93 12.81 -11.36 19.83
N LEU A 94 12.40 -10.52 18.88
CA LEU A 94 11.78 -10.96 17.62
C LEU A 94 12.78 -11.78 16.80
N LYS A 95 12.56 -13.09 16.78
CA LYS A 95 13.42 -14.04 16.04
C LYS A 95 13.11 -14.04 14.55
N TRP A 96 13.66 -13.05 13.85
CA TRP A 96 13.57 -12.94 12.39
C TRP A 96 14.36 -14.04 11.67
N GLU A 97 15.46 -14.53 12.23
CA GLU A 97 16.29 -15.58 11.63
C GLU A 97 15.66 -16.98 11.65
N ASP A 98 14.70 -17.25 12.55
CA ASP A 98 14.04 -18.55 12.68
C ASP A 98 13.20 -18.86 11.41
N GLU A 99 13.31 -20.10 10.90
CA GLU A 99 12.57 -20.57 9.72
C GLU A 99 11.07 -20.70 10.01
N SER A 100 10.28 -19.70 9.60
CA SER A 100 8.83 -19.67 9.73
C SER A 100 8.12 -20.42 8.59
N ALA A 101 7.21 -21.33 8.94
CA ALA A 101 6.48 -22.15 7.96
C ALA A 101 5.53 -21.30 7.09
N VAL A 102 5.90 -21.06 5.83
CA VAL A 102 5.12 -20.24 4.88
C VAL A 102 3.73 -20.83 4.65
N ASP A 103 2.69 -20.09 5.03
CA ASP A 103 1.31 -20.49 4.81
C ASP A 103 1.05 -20.68 3.31
N ALA A 104 0.62 -21.87 2.91
CA ALA A 104 0.44 -22.26 1.51
C ALA A 104 -0.50 -21.33 0.71
N ARG A 105 -1.33 -20.54 1.40
CA ARG A 105 -2.27 -19.54 0.86
C ARG A 105 -1.63 -18.18 0.55
N LEU A 106 -0.47 -17.90 1.15
CA LEU A 106 0.24 -16.62 1.07
C LEU A 106 1.49 -16.69 0.17
N ARG A 107 1.81 -17.88 -0.36
CA ARG A 107 2.86 -18.07 -1.38
C ARG A 107 2.62 -17.17 -2.61
N PRO A 108 3.68 -16.67 -3.28
CA PRO A 108 3.57 -15.75 -4.41
C PRO A 108 2.54 -16.18 -5.47
N ASP A 109 2.59 -17.41 -5.97
CA ASP A 109 1.67 -17.89 -7.01
C ASP A 109 0.19 -17.84 -6.60
N GLU A 110 -0.13 -18.03 -5.31
CA GLU A 110 -1.52 -17.96 -4.82
C GLU A 110 -1.93 -16.51 -4.55
N MET A 111 -0.97 -15.69 -4.10
CA MET A 111 -1.15 -14.27 -3.84
C MET A 111 -1.38 -13.48 -5.14
N ASP A 112 -0.68 -13.80 -6.23
CA ASP A 112 -0.92 -13.23 -7.57
C ASP A 112 -2.31 -13.57 -8.12
N LYS A 113 -2.75 -14.84 -7.97
CA LYS A 113 -4.10 -15.27 -8.38
C LYS A 113 -5.19 -14.57 -7.57
N LEU A 114 -4.93 -14.32 -6.29
CA LEU A 114 -5.82 -13.58 -5.40
C LEU A 114 -5.88 -12.09 -5.80
N TRP A 115 -4.71 -11.45 -5.96
CA TRP A 115 -4.58 -10.04 -6.29
C TRP A 115 -5.11 -9.68 -7.67
N LYS A 116 -4.93 -10.53 -8.68
CA LYS A 116 -5.61 -10.37 -9.97
C LYS A 116 -7.14 -10.31 -9.77
N GLY A 117 -7.69 -11.19 -8.92
CA GLY A 117 -9.10 -11.13 -8.53
C GLY A 117 -9.50 -9.81 -7.86
N ILE A 118 -8.72 -9.34 -6.88
CA ILE A 118 -8.96 -8.08 -6.17
C ILE A 118 -8.88 -6.87 -7.12
N PHE A 119 -7.87 -6.83 -7.99
CA PHE A 119 -7.68 -5.79 -9.00
C PHE A 119 -8.91 -5.65 -9.90
N TYR A 120 -9.40 -6.77 -10.45
CA TYR A 120 -10.61 -6.75 -11.29
C TYR A 120 -11.89 -6.47 -10.50
N CYS A 121 -11.95 -6.80 -9.21
CA CYS A 121 -13.04 -6.38 -8.31
C CYS A 121 -13.09 -4.85 -8.15
N PHE A 122 -11.94 -4.22 -7.93
CA PHE A 122 -11.82 -2.77 -7.83
C PHE A 122 -11.99 -2.05 -9.18
N TRP A 123 -11.52 -2.66 -10.27
CA TRP A 123 -11.74 -2.21 -11.65
C TRP A 123 -13.24 -2.07 -11.98
N MET A 124 -14.07 -3.04 -11.55
CA MET A 124 -15.55 -3.03 -11.70
C MET A 124 -16.29 -2.28 -10.57
N SER A 125 -15.62 -1.39 -9.84
CA SER A 125 -16.25 -0.55 -8.81
C SER A 125 -16.36 0.89 -9.30
N ASP A 126 -17.58 1.34 -9.61
CA ASP A 126 -17.82 2.58 -10.38
C ASP A 126 -18.44 3.74 -9.57
N LYS A 127 -18.98 3.47 -8.37
CA LYS A 127 -19.55 4.51 -7.49
C LYS A 127 -18.47 5.08 -6.57
N PRO A 128 -18.24 6.42 -6.50
CA PRO A 128 -17.14 7.02 -5.73
C PRO A 128 -17.07 6.60 -4.25
N LEU A 129 -18.20 6.63 -3.52
CA LEU A 129 -18.23 6.21 -2.11
C LEU A 129 -17.88 4.71 -1.94
N VAL A 130 -18.27 3.86 -2.91
CA VAL A 130 -17.93 2.43 -2.90
C VAL A 130 -16.45 2.22 -3.23
N GLN A 131 -15.87 3.03 -4.12
CA GLN A 131 -14.42 3.01 -4.40
C GLN A 131 -13.62 3.41 -3.17
N GLN A 132 -14.02 4.49 -2.47
CA GLN A 132 -13.37 4.94 -1.23
C GLN A 132 -13.47 3.88 -0.14
N GLN A 133 -14.66 3.35 0.12
CA GLN A 133 -14.87 2.31 1.13
C GLN A 133 -14.10 1.02 0.78
N LEU A 134 -14.15 0.56 -0.46
CA LEU A 134 -13.46 -0.67 -0.88
C LEU A 134 -11.93 -0.49 -0.86
N ALA A 135 -11.40 0.67 -1.26
CA ALA A 135 -9.96 0.95 -1.15
C ALA A 135 -9.48 0.94 0.31
N GLN A 136 -10.27 1.50 1.22
CA GLN A 136 -10.01 1.46 2.66
C GLN A 136 -10.05 0.02 3.18
N THR A 137 -11.15 -0.71 2.95
CA THR A 137 -11.30 -2.12 3.37
C THR A 137 -10.18 -3.01 2.84
N LEU A 138 -9.79 -2.86 1.57
CA LEU A 138 -8.71 -3.67 1.01
C LEU A 138 -7.34 -3.39 1.66
N ALA A 139 -7.07 -2.13 1.99
CA ALA A 139 -5.83 -1.72 2.63
C ALA A 139 -5.76 -2.16 4.10
N ASP A 140 -6.84 -1.99 4.87
CA ASP A 140 -6.91 -2.39 6.28
C ASP A 140 -6.73 -3.91 6.48
N LEU A 141 -7.09 -4.73 5.48
CA LEU A 141 -6.83 -6.18 5.48
C LEU A 141 -5.35 -6.54 5.69
N THR A 142 -4.41 -5.64 5.36
CA THR A 142 -2.98 -5.77 5.64
C THR A 142 -2.71 -5.98 7.13
N LEU A 143 -3.46 -5.30 8.00
CA LEU A 143 -3.31 -5.38 9.46
C LEU A 143 -4.01 -6.62 10.06
N ASP A 144 -4.95 -7.19 9.30
CA ASP A 144 -5.82 -8.33 9.64
C ASP A 144 -5.34 -9.69 9.11
N VAL A 145 -4.30 -9.76 8.28
CA VAL A 145 -3.73 -11.04 7.83
C VAL A 145 -3.27 -11.85 9.05
N ARG A 146 -3.61 -13.14 9.09
CA ARG A 146 -3.14 -14.10 10.10
C ARG A 146 -2.74 -15.42 9.41
N PRO A 147 -1.47 -15.86 9.49
CA PRO A 147 -1.05 -17.16 8.99
C PRO A 147 -1.67 -18.29 9.84
N LYS A 148 -1.83 -19.48 9.27
CA LYS A 148 -2.30 -20.67 9.99
C LYS A 148 -1.21 -21.41 10.78
N SER A 149 0.04 -20.98 10.65
CA SER A 149 1.13 -21.47 11.47
C SER A 149 0.83 -21.18 12.95
N ARG A 150 1.40 -22.01 13.83
CA ARG A 150 1.33 -21.86 15.29
C ARG A 150 2.73 -21.91 15.87
N SER A 151 3.65 -21.14 15.29
CA SER A 151 4.98 -20.97 15.85
C SER A 151 4.92 -20.14 17.14
N ARG A 152 5.96 -20.26 17.95
CA ARG A 152 6.25 -19.36 19.06
C ARG A 152 6.47 -17.91 18.57
N ASN A 153 6.90 -17.74 17.32
CA ASN A 153 7.27 -16.44 16.74
C ASN A 153 6.08 -15.74 16.04
N GLY A 154 4.88 -15.86 16.61
CA GLY A 154 3.62 -15.48 15.96
C GLY A 154 3.51 -14.03 15.48
N ARG A 155 4.25 -13.09 16.10
CA ARG A 155 4.33 -11.68 15.66
C ARG A 155 5.12 -11.55 14.34
N VAL A 156 6.32 -12.12 14.26
CA VAL A 156 7.11 -12.19 13.02
C VAL A 156 6.34 -12.90 11.90
N GLU A 157 5.67 -14.02 12.21
CA GLU A 157 4.85 -14.74 11.22
C GLU A 157 3.66 -13.89 10.73
N ARG A 158 2.97 -13.15 11.62
CA ARG A 158 1.90 -12.19 11.28
C ARG A 158 2.41 -11.07 10.36
N THR A 159 3.62 -10.58 10.62
CA THR A 159 4.21 -9.46 9.87
C THR A 159 4.69 -9.89 8.49
N ARG A 160 5.41 -11.02 8.37
CA ARG A 160 5.72 -11.64 7.07
C ARG A 160 4.46 -11.95 6.25
N ALA A 161 3.39 -12.42 6.90
CA ALA A 161 2.11 -12.66 6.24
C ALA A 161 1.46 -11.38 5.68
N ALA A 162 1.56 -10.26 6.39
CA ALA A 162 1.10 -8.94 5.93
C ALA A 162 2.00 -8.37 4.81
N LEU A 163 3.32 -8.52 4.93
CA LEU A 163 4.30 -8.11 3.92
C LEU A 163 4.13 -8.89 2.61
N CYS A 164 3.83 -10.20 2.66
CA CYS A 164 3.44 -10.97 1.47
C CYS A 164 2.16 -10.47 0.80
N TYR A 165 1.17 -9.99 1.56
CA TYR A 165 -0.05 -9.37 1.00
C TYR A 165 0.28 -8.02 0.33
N LEU A 166 1.15 -7.19 0.92
CA LEU A 166 1.66 -5.94 0.33
C LEU A 166 2.51 -6.19 -0.93
N ARG A 167 3.39 -7.19 -0.92
CA ARG A 167 4.22 -7.56 -2.07
C ARG A 167 3.36 -7.97 -3.27
N GLY A 168 2.31 -8.75 -3.03
CA GLY A 168 1.32 -9.09 -4.05
C GLY A 168 0.49 -7.91 -4.55
N PHE A 169 0.15 -6.94 -3.68
CA PHE A 169 -0.50 -5.70 -4.08
C PHE A 169 0.36 -4.94 -5.09
N TRP A 170 1.63 -4.69 -4.76
CA TRP A 170 2.54 -3.94 -5.62
C TRP A 170 2.83 -4.66 -6.94
N HIS A 171 3.08 -5.97 -6.91
CA HIS A 171 3.29 -6.78 -8.11
C HIS A 171 2.08 -6.73 -9.06
N ALA A 172 0.85 -6.82 -8.52
CA ALA A 172 -0.36 -6.72 -9.32
C ALA A 172 -0.64 -5.31 -9.85
N ILE A 173 -0.34 -4.26 -9.06
CA ILE A 173 -0.38 -2.87 -9.53
C ILE A 173 0.58 -2.67 -10.69
N VAL A 174 1.88 -3.00 -10.53
CA VAL A 174 2.91 -2.85 -11.57
C VAL A 174 2.53 -3.63 -12.84
N THR A 175 2.09 -4.87 -12.71
CA THR A 175 1.73 -5.74 -13.84
C THR A 175 0.56 -5.21 -14.67
N GLU A 176 -0.49 -4.68 -14.03
CA GLU A 176 -1.71 -4.25 -14.73
C GLU A 176 -1.71 -2.73 -15.03
N TRP A 177 -0.77 -1.93 -14.51
CA TRP A 177 -0.74 -0.46 -14.68
C TRP A 177 -0.68 -0.01 -16.14
N TYR A 178 0.09 -0.72 -16.97
CA TYR A 178 0.22 -0.41 -18.40
C TYR A 178 -1.11 -0.53 -19.16
N GLY A 179 -2.01 -1.41 -18.69
CA GLY A 179 -3.35 -1.57 -19.26
C GLY A 179 -4.40 -0.57 -18.75
N MET A 180 -4.02 0.39 -17.90
CA MET A 180 -4.99 1.22 -17.18
C MET A 180 -5.52 2.38 -18.02
N ASP A 181 -6.85 2.38 -18.20
CA ASP A 181 -7.58 3.47 -18.85
C ASP A 181 -7.65 4.75 -17.98
N ARG A 182 -7.61 5.91 -18.63
CA ARG A 182 -7.60 7.23 -17.98
C ARG A 182 -8.76 7.46 -17.03
N HIS A 183 -9.95 6.91 -17.30
CA HIS A 183 -11.13 7.07 -16.44
C HIS A 183 -11.08 6.19 -15.16
N ARG A 184 -10.03 5.39 -14.98
CA ARG A 184 -9.82 4.54 -13.80
C ARG A 184 -8.61 4.95 -12.96
N LEU A 185 -7.69 5.77 -13.49
CA LEU A 185 -6.47 6.19 -12.79
C LEU A 185 -6.77 6.73 -11.37
N ASP A 186 -7.65 7.74 -11.25
CA ASP A 186 -7.91 8.44 -9.99
C ASP A 186 -8.26 7.51 -8.81
N LYS A 187 -9.09 6.48 -9.05
CA LYS A 187 -9.45 5.50 -8.00
C LYS A 187 -8.30 4.56 -7.66
N PHE A 188 -7.43 4.22 -8.62
CA PHE A 188 -6.26 3.39 -8.37
C PHE A 188 -5.11 4.17 -7.73
N LEU A 189 -4.97 5.47 -8.03
CA LEU A 189 -4.10 6.41 -7.30
C LEU A 189 -4.54 6.53 -5.83
N LEU A 190 -5.85 6.62 -5.57
CA LEU A 190 -6.43 6.54 -4.22
C LEU A 190 -6.15 5.18 -3.55
N LEU A 191 -6.27 4.06 -4.28
CA LEU A 191 -5.97 2.72 -3.76
C LEU A 191 -4.50 2.63 -3.33
N ILE A 192 -3.55 3.04 -4.17
CA ILE A 192 -2.13 3.13 -3.82
C ILE A 192 -1.92 3.98 -2.56
N ARG A 193 -2.57 5.15 -2.49
CA ARG A 193 -2.45 6.05 -1.34
C ARG A 193 -3.02 5.45 -0.04
N ARG A 194 -3.96 4.50 -0.12
CA ARG A 194 -4.39 3.70 1.04
C ARG A 194 -3.43 2.56 1.40
N PHE A 195 -2.80 1.93 0.43
CA PHE A 195 -1.84 0.86 0.66
C PHE A 195 -0.50 1.34 1.22
N VAL A 196 -0.01 2.50 0.79
CA VAL A 196 1.16 3.16 1.40
C VAL A 196 0.92 3.44 2.89
N HIS A 197 -0.23 4.01 3.23
CA HIS A 197 -0.64 4.24 4.62
C HIS A 197 -0.78 2.94 5.43
N ALA A 198 -1.33 1.88 4.83
CA ALA A 198 -1.41 0.57 5.49
C ALA A 198 -0.03 -0.08 5.68
N GLY A 199 0.94 0.22 4.82
CA GLY A 199 2.35 -0.12 4.99
C GLY A 199 2.97 0.59 6.21
N PHE A 200 2.83 1.91 6.32
CA PHE A 200 3.33 2.64 7.48
C PHE A 200 2.65 2.22 8.79
N ARG A 201 1.33 2.01 8.80
CA ARG A 201 0.60 1.45 9.96
C ARG A 201 0.96 0.00 10.29
N LEU A 202 1.47 -0.77 9.32
CA LEU A 202 2.04 -2.10 9.59
C LEU A 202 3.37 -1.96 10.34
N LEU A 203 4.25 -1.07 9.89
CA LEU A 203 5.54 -0.81 10.54
C LEU A 203 5.37 -0.20 11.93
N GLU A 204 4.46 0.74 12.11
CA GLU A 204 4.07 1.33 13.40
C GLU A 204 3.65 0.23 14.41
N ARG A 205 2.76 -0.68 14.00
CA ARG A 205 2.30 -1.81 14.83
C ARG A 205 3.44 -2.76 15.23
N GLU A 206 4.50 -2.81 14.44
CA GLU A 206 5.69 -3.61 14.72
C GLU A 206 6.79 -2.81 15.44
N ALA A 207 6.44 -1.64 15.98
CA ALA A 207 7.36 -0.71 16.67
C ALA A 207 8.57 -0.29 15.81
N TRP A 208 8.36 -0.21 14.50
CA TRP A 208 9.35 0.17 13.48
C TRP A 208 10.60 -0.74 13.43
N ASP A 209 10.46 -2.03 13.75
CA ASP A 209 11.52 -3.04 13.66
C ASP A 209 12.30 -2.96 12.32
N GLU A 210 13.63 -2.92 12.42
CA GLU A 210 14.55 -2.74 11.30
C GLU A 210 14.36 -3.77 10.18
N HIS A 211 14.06 -5.03 10.50
CA HIS A 211 13.82 -6.08 9.51
C HIS A 211 12.47 -5.90 8.81
N ALA A 212 11.44 -5.43 9.53
CA ALA A 212 10.15 -5.11 8.95
C ALA A 212 10.26 -3.91 8.00
N VAL A 213 11.01 -2.88 8.39
CA VAL A 213 11.32 -1.71 7.55
C VAL A 213 12.14 -2.13 6.33
N ALA A 214 13.16 -2.97 6.50
CA ALA A 214 13.99 -3.47 5.40
C ALA A 214 13.20 -4.32 4.39
N GLU A 215 12.36 -5.25 4.85
CA GLU A 215 11.51 -6.05 3.94
C GLU A 215 10.45 -5.17 3.24
N TYR A 216 9.87 -4.18 3.91
CA TYR A 216 8.96 -3.22 3.25
C TYR A 216 9.68 -2.35 2.21
N ASN A 217 10.91 -1.93 2.50
CA ASN A 217 11.75 -1.19 1.55
C ASN A 217 12.09 -2.04 0.31
N GLU A 218 12.45 -3.31 0.50
CA GLU A 218 12.72 -4.28 -0.57
C GLU A 218 11.47 -4.57 -1.42
N ILE A 219 10.27 -4.54 -0.84
CA ILE A 219 8.99 -4.58 -1.58
C ILE A 219 8.79 -3.36 -2.49
N LEU A 220 9.36 -2.19 -2.16
CA LEU A 220 9.24 -0.98 -2.97
C LEU A 220 10.25 -0.93 -4.12
N THR A 221 11.53 -1.24 -3.87
CA THR A 221 12.62 -1.15 -4.86
C THR A 221 12.90 -2.43 -5.63
N GLY A 222 12.56 -3.60 -5.07
CA GLY A 222 12.88 -4.91 -5.64
C GLY A 222 12.01 -5.32 -6.84
N PRO A 223 12.24 -6.53 -7.40
CA PRO A 223 11.53 -7.00 -8.58
C PRO A 223 10.01 -7.01 -8.41
N GLY A 224 9.30 -6.28 -9.28
CA GLY A 224 7.85 -6.08 -9.20
C GLY A 224 7.40 -4.95 -8.27
N GLY A 225 8.33 -4.24 -7.64
CA GLY A 225 8.07 -3.04 -6.83
C GLY A 225 7.86 -1.77 -7.69
N PRO A 226 7.09 -0.78 -7.20
CA PRO A 226 6.77 0.47 -7.91
C PRO A 226 7.96 1.42 -8.11
N LEU A 227 9.07 1.21 -7.38
CA LEU A 227 10.28 2.02 -7.45
C LEU A 227 11.45 1.31 -8.17
N HIS A 228 11.23 0.12 -8.74
CA HIS A 228 12.19 -0.61 -9.56
C HIS A 228 12.32 0.00 -10.98
N VAL A 229 12.71 1.28 -11.04
CA VAL A 229 12.64 2.16 -12.22
C VAL A 229 13.61 1.80 -13.37
N GLN A 230 14.42 0.76 -13.20
CA GLN A 230 15.26 0.20 -14.26
C GLN A 230 14.54 -0.89 -15.10
N ASP A 231 13.49 -1.55 -14.61
CA ASP A 231 12.70 -2.48 -15.44
C ASP A 231 11.77 -1.67 -16.37
N PRO A 232 11.89 -1.78 -17.71
CA PRO A 232 11.04 -1.04 -18.65
C PRO A 232 9.54 -1.37 -18.58
N LYS A 233 9.13 -2.38 -17.81
CA LYS A 233 7.71 -2.64 -17.45
C LYS A 233 7.18 -1.68 -16.39
N VAL A 234 8.04 -1.15 -15.51
CA VAL A 234 7.65 -0.29 -14.39
C VAL A 234 7.43 1.12 -14.90
N LEU A 235 6.17 1.47 -15.14
CA LEU A 235 5.82 2.82 -15.59
C LEU A 235 6.13 3.86 -14.50
N HIS A 236 6.97 4.83 -14.85
CA HIS A 236 7.46 5.90 -13.96
C HIS A 236 6.35 6.72 -13.26
N THR A 237 5.10 6.68 -13.77
CA THR A 237 3.95 7.34 -13.13
C THR A 237 3.62 6.76 -11.75
N LEU A 238 3.99 5.52 -11.45
CA LEU A 238 3.93 4.95 -10.10
C LEU A 238 4.94 5.62 -9.16
N ALA A 239 6.19 5.75 -9.59
CA ALA A 239 7.24 6.44 -8.84
C ALA A 239 6.92 7.93 -8.62
N TYR A 240 6.35 8.61 -9.62
CA TYR A 240 5.90 10.00 -9.46
C TYR A 240 4.74 10.11 -8.46
N HIS A 241 3.74 9.23 -8.53
CA HIS A 241 2.64 9.24 -7.56
C HIS A 241 3.13 8.93 -6.14
N LEU A 242 4.13 8.06 -5.97
CA LEU A 242 4.78 7.84 -4.67
C LEU A 242 5.48 9.10 -4.16
N ALA A 243 6.27 9.78 -5.00
CA ALA A 243 6.91 11.05 -4.66
C ALA A 243 5.88 12.12 -4.24
N ASP A 244 4.72 12.17 -4.91
CA ASP A 244 3.64 13.11 -4.66
C ASP A 244 2.83 12.82 -3.36
N ILE A 245 3.06 11.68 -2.67
CA ILE A 245 2.27 11.28 -1.48
C ILE A 245 3.08 10.78 -0.27
N TYR A 246 4.38 10.48 -0.40
CA TYR A 246 5.12 9.70 0.60
C TYR A 246 5.09 10.34 1.99
N ASN A 247 5.52 11.61 2.06
CA ASN A 247 5.56 12.38 3.30
C ASN A 247 4.16 12.55 3.93
N ASP A 248 3.12 12.82 3.13
CA ASP A 248 1.75 13.00 3.62
C ASP A 248 1.22 11.78 4.37
N GLU A 249 1.60 10.58 3.94
CA GLU A 249 1.10 9.33 4.54
C GLU A 249 1.94 8.92 5.76
N ILE A 250 3.23 9.30 5.84
CA ILE A 250 4.00 9.22 7.09
C ILE A 250 3.43 10.23 8.11
N GLU A 251 3.21 11.48 7.71
CA GLU A 251 2.61 12.54 8.55
C GLU A 251 1.24 12.12 9.09
N ARG A 252 0.41 11.46 8.26
CA ARG A 252 -0.87 10.90 8.71
C ARG A 252 -0.70 9.82 9.77
N THR A 253 0.25 8.90 9.60
CA THR A 253 0.56 7.86 10.60
C THR A 253 1.01 8.50 11.92
N CYS A 254 1.95 9.45 11.87
CA CYS A 254 2.41 10.20 13.04
C CYS A 254 1.26 10.98 13.72
N SER A 255 0.38 11.61 12.93
CA SER A 255 -0.77 12.36 13.43
C SER A 255 -1.77 11.46 14.16
N ALA A 256 -2.00 10.25 13.65
CA ALA A 256 -2.86 9.26 14.29
C ALA A 256 -2.23 8.77 15.60
N HIS A 257 -0.92 8.48 15.59
CA HIS A 257 -0.15 8.05 16.75
C HIS A 257 -0.27 9.03 17.92
N LEU A 258 0.05 10.31 17.68
CA LEU A 258 -0.03 11.38 18.68
C LEU A 258 -1.45 11.54 19.24
N ALA A 259 -2.48 11.40 18.39
CA ALA A 259 -3.87 11.45 18.85
C ALA A 259 -4.20 10.31 19.83
N SER A 260 -3.84 9.06 19.50
CA SER A 260 -4.04 7.91 20.42
C SER A 260 -3.30 8.08 21.75
N SER A 261 -2.04 8.50 21.70
CA SER A 261 -1.22 8.70 22.91
C SER A 261 -1.71 9.87 23.77
N SER A 262 -2.37 10.88 23.18
CA SER A 262 -3.04 11.93 23.96
C SER A 262 -4.34 11.48 24.63
N THR A 263 -5.05 10.48 24.07
CA THR A 263 -6.33 10.02 24.64
C THR A 263 -6.15 9.11 25.86
N SER A 264 -5.13 8.25 25.88
CA SER A 264 -4.85 7.38 27.05
C SER A 264 -4.37 8.16 28.27
N ALA A 265 -3.65 9.28 28.06
CA ALA A 265 -3.20 10.16 29.14
C ALA A 265 -4.35 10.87 29.91
N PHE A 266 -5.58 10.90 29.35
CA PHE A 266 -6.73 11.55 29.99
C PHE A 266 -7.40 10.67 31.06
N GLU A 267 -7.05 9.38 31.15
CA GLU A 267 -7.58 8.45 32.17
C GLU A 267 -6.67 8.35 33.42
N SER A 268 -5.45 8.91 33.37
CA SER A 268 -4.52 8.97 34.50
C SER A 268 -4.67 10.26 35.30
N ASP A 269 -5.35 10.18 36.45
CA ASP A 269 -5.56 11.28 37.41
C ASP A 269 -4.25 11.68 38.13
N SER A 270 -3.39 12.43 37.42
CA SER A 270 -2.09 12.90 37.93
C SER A 270 -1.71 14.29 37.41
N ASP A 271 -1.40 15.20 38.33
CA ASP A 271 -1.08 16.62 38.08
C ASP A 271 0.36 16.82 37.58
N SER A 272 0.80 15.99 36.63
CA SER A 272 2.13 16.05 36.01
C SER A 272 2.02 16.41 34.53
N PRO A 273 2.95 17.21 33.98
CA PRO A 273 2.97 17.49 32.55
C PRO A 273 3.15 16.18 31.78
N ALA A 274 2.34 15.99 30.73
CA ALA A 274 2.42 14.80 29.89
C ALA A 274 3.85 14.62 29.34
N PRO A 275 4.40 13.39 29.33
CA PRO A 275 5.73 13.14 28.79
C PRO A 275 5.77 13.54 27.30
N ALA A 276 6.93 14.03 26.85
CA ALA A 276 7.15 14.33 25.44
C ALA A 276 6.92 13.06 24.59
N PRO A 277 6.35 13.17 23.37
CA PRO A 277 6.06 12.01 22.54
C PRO A 277 7.34 11.26 22.20
N GLU A 278 7.28 9.93 22.24
CA GLU A 278 8.45 9.11 21.96
C GLU A 278 8.84 9.20 20.48
N ARG A 279 10.10 9.55 20.23
CA ARG A 279 10.67 9.73 18.89
C ARG A 279 10.98 8.37 18.26
N VAL A 280 9.95 7.65 17.83
CA VAL A 280 10.04 6.24 17.38
C VAL A 280 10.20 6.04 15.87
N VAL A 281 9.95 7.04 15.02
CA VAL A 281 9.85 6.84 13.55
C VAL A 281 11.22 6.94 12.86
N PRO A 282 11.74 5.86 12.23
CA PRO A 282 13.06 5.84 11.59
C PRO A 282 13.02 6.48 10.19
N LEU A 283 12.79 7.80 10.12
CA LEU A 283 12.57 8.53 8.86
C LEU A 283 13.67 8.30 7.81
N VAL A 284 14.94 8.21 8.21
CA VAL A 284 16.06 7.93 7.30
C VAL A 284 15.92 6.55 6.65
N ALA A 285 15.59 5.51 7.43
CA ALA A 285 15.38 4.16 6.91
C ALA A 285 14.14 4.09 6.01
N LEU A 286 13.06 4.81 6.33
CA LEU A 286 11.87 4.92 5.47
C LEU A 286 12.17 5.65 4.14
N LEU A 287 13.13 6.59 4.11
CA LEU A 287 13.52 7.29 2.87
C LEU A 287 14.52 6.51 2.01
N ALA A 288 15.15 5.45 2.52
CA ALA A 288 16.15 4.66 1.79
C ALA A 288 15.68 4.17 0.38
N PRO A 289 14.43 3.70 0.18
CA PRO A 289 13.91 3.37 -1.15
C PRO A 289 14.00 4.54 -2.13
N ILE A 290 13.67 5.75 -1.67
CA ILE A 290 13.63 6.96 -2.48
C ILE A 290 15.05 7.46 -2.76
N CYS A 291 15.96 7.39 -1.79
CA CYS A 291 17.38 7.71 -1.98
C CYS A 291 18.02 6.80 -3.05
N HIS A 292 17.81 5.48 -2.96
CA HIS A 292 18.28 4.51 -3.96
C HIS A 292 17.66 4.77 -5.34
N THR A 293 16.33 4.92 -5.44
CA THR A 293 15.66 5.23 -6.71
C THR A 293 16.14 6.53 -7.35
N LEU A 294 16.43 7.56 -6.55
CA LEU A 294 16.97 8.84 -7.03
C LEU A 294 18.42 8.70 -7.53
N ALA A 295 19.24 7.88 -6.88
CA ALA A 295 20.60 7.54 -7.32
C ALA A 295 20.63 6.86 -8.70
N ILE A 296 19.68 5.95 -8.97
CA ILE A 296 19.61 5.18 -10.23
C ILE A 296 18.55 5.70 -11.23
N CYS A 297 18.00 6.90 -11.04
CA CYS A 297 16.83 7.33 -11.83
C CYS A 297 17.18 7.61 -13.30
N PRO A 298 16.45 7.02 -14.28
CA PRO A 298 16.79 7.10 -15.70
C PRO A 298 16.52 8.47 -16.34
N THR A 299 15.89 9.43 -15.64
CA THR A 299 15.53 10.73 -16.22
C THR A 299 15.69 11.89 -15.24
N LYS A 300 16.09 13.07 -15.75
CA LYS A 300 16.12 14.32 -14.97
C LYS A 300 14.73 14.71 -14.44
N VAL A 301 13.65 14.32 -15.11
CA VAL A 301 12.28 14.60 -14.68
C VAL A 301 11.93 13.80 -13.43
N MET A 302 12.34 12.52 -13.36
CA MET A 302 12.20 11.70 -12.16
C MET A 302 13.05 12.23 -11.00
N PHE A 303 14.30 12.61 -11.26
CA PHE A 303 15.18 13.26 -10.28
C PHE A 303 14.48 14.47 -9.64
N ALA A 304 14.01 15.40 -10.47
CA ALA A 304 13.29 16.59 -10.03
C ALA A 304 12.02 16.25 -9.22
N ARG A 305 11.24 15.25 -9.65
CA ARG A 305 10.04 14.84 -8.90
C ARG A 305 10.34 14.39 -7.48
N PHE A 306 11.41 13.64 -7.25
CA PHE A 306 11.79 13.25 -5.90
C PHE A 306 12.41 14.41 -5.10
N THR A 307 13.26 15.26 -5.70
CA THR A 307 13.79 16.44 -4.98
C THR A 307 12.71 17.44 -4.61
N ASP A 308 11.75 17.69 -5.49
CA ASP A 308 10.81 18.80 -5.36
C ASP A 308 9.60 18.42 -4.48
N ASN A 309 9.23 17.13 -4.43
CA ASN A 309 8.04 16.65 -3.69
C ASN A 309 8.36 15.81 -2.44
N VAL A 310 9.58 15.27 -2.30
CA VAL A 310 9.99 14.52 -1.09
C VAL A 310 11.00 15.32 -0.26
N PHE A 311 12.18 15.62 -0.81
CA PHE A 311 13.27 16.21 -0.03
C PHE A 311 13.09 17.70 0.26
N SER A 312 12.68 18.50 -0.72
CA SER A 312 12.49 19.95 -0.52
C SER A 312 11.38 20.25 0.49
N PRO A 313 10.22 19.57 0.51
CA PRO A 313 9.21 19.76 1.55
C PRO A 313 9.67 19.35 2.95
N LEU A 314 10.49 18.29 3.10
CA LEU A 314 11.07 17.91 4.40
C LEU A 314 12.08 18.97 4.88
N LEU A 315 12.96 19.45 4.01
CA LEU A 315 13.87 20.56 4.32
C LEU A 315 13.12 21.85 4.66
N GLU A 316 12.02 22.13 3.94
CA GLU A 316 11.16 23.27 4.24
C GLU A 316 10.41 23.09 5.57
N ALA A 317 10.01 21.89 5.98
CA ALA A 317 9.38 21.66 7.28
C ALA A 317 10.38 21.73 8.45
N PHE A 318 11.57 21.15 8.30
CA PHE A 318 12.52 20.92 9.39
C PHE A 318 13.50 22.07 9.66
N LEU A 319 13.80 22.92 8.67
CA LEU A 319 14.71 24.05 8.83
C LEU A 319 13.97 25.34 9.28
N PRO A 320 14.64 26.30 9.92
CA PRO A 320 14.07 27.63 10.12
C PRO A 320 13.76 28.30 8.76
N PRO A 321 12.67 29.09 8.66
CA PRO A 321 12.27 29.69 7.40
C PRO A 321 13.33 30.67 6.89
N LYS A 322 13.88 30.40 5.70
CA LYS A 322 14.90 31.25 5.06
C LYS A 322 14.35 32.69 4.94
N PRO A 323 15.13 33.73 5.31
CA PRO A 323 14.61 35.09 5.40
C PRO A 323 14.16 35.61 4.03
N ASP A 324 12.85 35.85 3.89
CA ASP A 324 12.24 36.25 2.62
C ASP A 324 12.90 37.53 2.05
N PRO A 325 13.61 37.46 0.90
CA PRO A 325 14.25 38.63 0.29
C PRO A 325 13.23 39.69 -0.17
N ARG A 326 11.95 39.32 -0.27
CA ARG A 326 10.84 40.22 -0.61
C ARG A 326 10.31 41.00 0.59
N LYS A 327 10.70 40.71 1.84
CA LYS A 327 10.35 41.57 3.00
C LYS A 327 10.84 43.00 2.82
N ASN A 328 11.96 43.20 2.11
CA ASN A 328 12.52 44.51 1.79
C ASN A 328 12.00 45.08 0.45
N GLN A 329 11.09 44.39 -0.24
CA GLN A 329 10.50 44.84 -1.51
C GLN A 329 9.00 45.11 -1.33
N LYS A 330 8.50 46.21 -1.88
CA LYS A 330 7.06 46.51 -1.85
C LYS A 330 6.30 45.51 -2.75
N ARG A 331 5.75 44.46 -2.13
CA ARG A 331 4.81 43.52 -2.77
C ARG A 331 3.72 44.31 -3.49
N LYS A 332 3.48 44.01 -4.77
CA LYS A 332 2.42 44.63 -5.56
C LYS A 332 1.08 44.02 -5.13
N LYS A 333 0.00 44.81 -5.22
CA LYS A 333 -1.36 44.41 -4.82
C LYS A 333 -1.89 43.15 -5.54
N ASN A 334 -1.27 42.77 -6.66
CA ASN A 334 -1.64 41.64 -7.50
C ASN A 334 -0.59 40.51 -7.50
N ASP A 335 0.47 40.60 -6.68
CA ASP A 335 1.39 39.47 -6.52
C ASP A 335 0.63 38.32 -5.83
N PRO A 336 0.69 37.07 -6.32
CA PRO A 336 0.06 35.95 -5.64
C PRO A 336 0.66 35.76 -4.23
N PRO A 337 -0.09 35.14 -3.30
CA PRO A 337 0.50 34.66 -2.06
C PRO A 337 1.66 33.70 -2.39
N PRO A 338 2.64 33.52 -1.47
CA PRO A 338 3.61 32.44 -1.62
C PRO A 338 2.84 31.11 -1.64
N PRO A 339 3.40 30.03 -2.24
CA PRO A 339 2.90 28.70 -1.95
C PRO A 339 2.88 28.51 -0.43
N ALA A 340 1.84 27.85 0.09
CA ALA A 340 1.80 27.50 1.50
C ALA A 340 2.98 26.56 1.78
N ARG A 341 3.79 26.89 2.78
CA ARG A 341 4.84 26.00 3.27
C ARG A 341 4.17 24.69 3.69
N GLN A 342 4.68 23.55 3.23
CA GLN A 342 4.19 22.28 3.73
C GLN A 342 4.83 22.02 5.09
N GLU A 343 4.00 21.92 6.11
CA GLU A 343 4.42 21.74 7.50
C GLU A 343 4.02 20.31 7.89
N TYR A 344 4.99 19.51 8.34
CA TYR A 344 4.82 18.12 8.80
C TYR A 344 5.06 18.05 10.32
N PRO A 345 4.19 18.67 11.15
CA PRO A 345 4.42 18.80 12.59
C PRO A 345 4.41 17.45 13.32
N ALA A 346 3.58 16.48 12.91
CA ALA A 346 3.52 15.20 13.58
C ALA A 346 4.78 14.36 13.29
N LEU A 347 5.28 14.38 12.06
CA LEU A 347 6.55 13.77 11.69
C LEU A 347 7.74 14.42 12.42
N LEU A 348 7.77 15.76 12.50
CA LEU A 348 8.81 16.47 13.27
C LEU A 348 8.80 16.10 14.76
N ALA A 349 7.63 15.79 15.34
CA ALA A 349 7.51 15.31 16.71
C ALA A 349 7.88 13.83 16.88
N CYS A 350 7.53 12.96 15.94
CA CYS A 350 7.67 11.50 16.08
C CYS A 350 8.98 10.93 15.50
N ALA A 351 9.70 11.67 14.64
CA ALA A 351 10.91 11.16 14.00
C ALA A 351 12.09 11.00 15.00
N GLN A 352 12.78 9.87 14.87
CA GLN A 352 14.03 9.55 15.55
C GLN A 352 15.12 10.58 15.21
N VAL A 353 15.89 10.97 16.23
CA VAL A 353 17.03 11.88 16.11
C VAL A 353 18.20 11.28 16.88
N ASP A 354 19.39 11.26 16.27
CA ASP A 354 20.59 10.79 16.94
C ASP A 354 21.03 11.77 18.03
N GLY A 355 20.92 11.34 19.29
CA GLY A 355 21.27 12.13 20.47
C GLY A 355 20.10 12.90 21.09
N ALA A 356 20.27 13.29 22.36
CA ALA A 356 19.24 13.98 23.14
C ALA A 356 19.13 15.48 22.78
N THR A 357 18.69 15.77 21.56
CA THR A 357 18.42 17.13 21.07
C THR A 357 17.12 17.70 21.64
N SER A 358 17.07 19.01 21.91
CA SER A 358 15.78 19.68 22.18
C SER A 358 14.88 19.72 20.93
N ASP A 359 13.57 19.93 21.09
CA ASP A 359 12.64 20.02 19.94
C ASP A 359 12.99 21.16 18.95
N ALA A 360 13.70 22.19 19.42
CA ALA A 360 14.21 23.27 18.57
C ALA A 360 15.42 22.86 17.70
N GLU A 361 16.16 21.84 18.13
CA GLU A 361 17.35 21.30 17.45
C GLU A 361 17.02 20.04 16.62
N ALA A 362 15.96 19.31 17.00
CA ALA A 362 15.48 18.11 16.32
C ALA A 362 15.23 18.33 14.82
N GLY A 363 14.63 19.47 14.43
CA GLY A 363 14.42 19.82 13.01
C GLY A 363 15.74 19.93 12.22
N PRO A 364 16.67 20.82 12.59
CA PRO A 364 18.00 20.90 12.00
C PRO A 364 18.77 19.57 12.00
N ALA A 365 18.63 18.73 13.04
CA ALA A 365 19.26 17.42 13.12
C ALA A 365 18.63 16.41 12.13
N LEU A 366 17.30 16.34 12.02
CA LEU A 366 16.59 15.55 11.00
C LEU A 366 16.96 15.97 9.58
N ALA A 367 17.08 17.28 9.34
CA ALA A 367 17.54 17.80 8.05
C ALA A 367 18.97 17.33 7.75
N ARG A 368 19.88 17.36 8.73
CA ARG A 368 21.25 16.82 8.59
C ARG A 368 21.24 15.33 8.28
N ALA A 369 20.47 14.53 9.01
CA ALA A 369 20.39 13.08 8.83
C ALA A 369 19.82 12.69 7.44
N VAL A 370 18.73 13.33 7.00
CA VAL A 370 18.14 13.11 5.67
C VAL A 370 19.11 13.50 4.54
N MET A 371 19.80 14.63 4.67
CA MET A 371 20.75 15.08 3.64
C MET A 371 22.05 14.27 3.62
N LYS A 372 22.49 13.76 4.78
CA LYS A 372 23.60 12.80 4.88
C LYS A 372 23.27 11.48 4.18
N ALA A 373 22.11 10.88 4.46
CA ALA A 373 21.68 9.65 3.80
C ALA A 373 21.52 9.81 2.27
N LEU A 374 21.03 10.98 1.82
CA LEU A 374 20.98 11.31 0.39
C LEU A 374 22.38 11.48 -0.22
N PHE A 375 23.33 12.07 0.51
CA PHE A 375 24.73 12.19 0.10
C PHE A 375 25.43 10.82 0.01
N GLU A 376 25.22 9.95 1.00
CA GLU A 376 25.75 8.58 1.04
C GLU A 376 25.21 7.74 -0.14
N ALA A 377 23.92 7.87 -0.48
CA ALA A 377 23.36 7.29 -1.71
C ALA A 377 24.00 7.86 -2.99
N GLY A 378 24.49 9.11 -2.98
CA GLY A 378 25.32 9.65 -4.06
C GLY A 378 26.69 8.98 -4.20
N GLY A 379 27.24 8.48 -3.08
CA GLY A 379 28.53 7.82 -2.99
C GLY A 379 28.55 6.34 -3.42
N ALA A 380 27.39 5.68 -3.47
CA ALA A 380 27.30 4.25 -3.79
C ALA A 380 27.83 3.90 -5.21
N GLU A 381 28.26 2.64 -5.39
CA GLU A 381 28.84 2.13 -6.64
C GLU A 381 27.81 2.08 -7.78
N GLU A 382 26.58 1.70 -7.45
CA GLU A 382 25.41 1.64 -8.34
C GLU A 382 24.92 3.00 -8.86
N THR A 383 25.37 4.10 -8.26
CA THR A 383 24.89 5.46 -8.55
C THR A 383 25.45 5.98 -9.87
N ASP A 384 24.55 6.31 -10.80
CA ASP A 384 24.92 6.95 -12.08
C ASP A 384 25.76 8.20 -11.83
N GLU A 385 26.90 8.33 -12.53
CA GLU A 385 27.78 9.50 -12.41
C GLU A 385 27.07 10.84 -12.72
N THR A 386 26.00 10.78 -13.51
CA THR A 386 25.13 11.95 -13.77
C THR A 386 24.20 12.26 -12.58
N ASN A 387 23.69 11.25 -11.87
CA ASN A 387 22.84 11.44 -10.68
C ASN A 387 23.68 11.77 -9.45
N ARG A 388 24.85 11.16 -9.25
CA ARG A 388 25.86 11.53 -8.24
C ARG A 388 26.12 13.04 -8.22
N ARG A 389 26.39 13.63 -9.39
CA ARG A 389 26.60 15.09 -9.54
C ARG A 389 25.38 15.90 -9.16
N ARG A 390 24.17 15.47 -9.54
CA ARG A 390 22.91 16.15 -9.17
C ARG A 390 22.61 16.04 -7.68
N ILE A 391 22.91 14.89 -7.06
CA ILE A 391 22.81 14.66 -5.61
C ILE A 391 23.72 15.65 -4.89
N TYR A 392 25.02 15.65 -5.19
CA TYR A 392 25.96 16.56 -4.52
C TYR A 392 25.65 18.05 -4.79
N GLU A 393 25.16 18.40 -5.98
CA GLU A 393 24.66 19.74 -6.29
C GLU A 393 23.41 20.12 -5.46
N PHE A 394 22.45 19.21 -5.29
CA PHE A 394 21.26 19.42 -4.46
C PHE A 394 21.61 19.51 -2.97
N VAL A 395 22.45 18.60 -2.47
CA VAL A 395 22.99 18.59 -1.11
C VAL A 395 23.68 19.92 -0.80
N SER A 396 24.62 20.35 -1.64
CA SER A 396 25.32 21.64 -1.48
C SER A 396 24.37 22.84 -1.51
N ARG A 397 23.34 22.82 -2.38
CA ARG A 397 22.32 23.89 -2.47
C ARG A 397 21.35 23.96 -1.30
N SER A 398 21.18 22.89 -0.54
CA SER A 398 20.27 22.88 0.62
C SER A 398 20.67 23.94 1.66
N GLY A 399 21.98 24.15 1.84
CA GLY A 399 22.55 24.93 2.94
C GLY A 399 22.58 24.17 4.27
N VAL A 400 22.33 22.86 4.25
CA VAL A 400 22.52 21.96 5.39
C VAL A 400 23.99 21.56 5.46
N ASP A 401 24.60 21.88 6.59
CA ASP A 401 25.91 21.38 7.00
C ASP A 401 25.81 19.90 7.42
N LEU A 402 26.86 19.10 7.16
CA LEU A 402 26.88 17.64 7.29
C LEU A 402 27.92 17.10 8.27
N GLU A 403 28.82 17.94 8.81
CA GLU A 403 29.89 17.51 9.74
C GLU A 403 29.39 17.24 11.18
#